data_AF-A0A969I2C2-F1
#
_entry.id   AF-A0A969I2C2-F1
#
_cell.length_a   1.000
_cell.length_b   1.000
_cell.length_c   1.000
_cell.angle_alpha   90.00
_cell.angle_beta   90.00
_cell.angle_gamma   90.00
#
_symmetry.space_group_name_H-M   'P 1'
#
loop_
_entity.id
_entity.type
_entity.pdbx_description
1 polymer ?
#
loop_
_entity_poly.entity_id
_entity_poly.type
_entity_poly.pdbx_seq_one_letter_code
_entity_poly.pdbx_strand_id
1 'polypeptide(L)'
;MRQPQRHWLIWAGVALVFAALVASRVMGIEEHLRDLLREGLRADQIYSERRSFQRPLAAAALAAGALFAGFMLWRETRAVKGRRNLALLVAMGSAMVMVLLIVLRIISLHQVDSLLYGPLKLNWVIDLGTTALVLGSAVLYLTLVRSRP
;
A
#
# COMPACT_ATOMS: atom_id res chain seq x y z
N MET A 1 -32.41 2.78 3.63
CA MET A 1 -31.77 1.44 3.70
C MET A 1 -30.47 1.52 4.50
N ARG A 2 -30.32 0.78 5.61
CA ARG A 2 -29.10 0.78 6.43
C ARG A 2 -27.95 0.17 5.61
N GLN A 3 -26.91 0.95 5.32
CA GLN A 3 -25.69 0.38 4.74
C GLN A 3 -25.15 -0.68 5.72
N PRO A 4 -24.69 -1.84 5.24
CA PRO A 4 -24.09 -2.83 6.12
C PRO A 4 -22.91 -2.18 6.86
N GLN A 5 -22.88 -2.27 8.20
CA GLN A 5 -21.86 -1.66 9.06
C GLN A 5 -20.42 -1.95 8.58
N ARG A 6 -20.24 -3.11 7.94
CA ARG A 6 -18.98 -3.56 7.36
C ARG A 6 -18.41 -2.61 6.29
N HIS A 7 -19.25 -1.95 5.49
CA HIS A 7 -18.75 -1.01 4.47
C HIS A 7 -18.14 0.24 5.10
N TRP A 8 -18.77 0.75 6.16
CA TRP A 8 -18.25 1.89 6.90
C TRP A 8 -16.91 1.55 7.56
N LEU A 9 -16.79 0.37 8.18
CA LEU A 9 -15.52 -0.10 8.75
C LEU A 9 -14.41 -0.20 7.70
N ILE A 10 -14.71 -0.69 6.49
CA ILE A 10 -13.72 -0.78 5.42
C ILE A 10 -13.29 0.61 4.93
N TRP A 11 -14.25 1.52 4.71
CA TRP A 11 -13.93 2.90 4.32
C TRP A 11 -13.15 3.65 5.40
N ALA A 12 -13.52 3.46 6.68
CA ALA A 12 -12.77 3.99 7.81
C ALA A 12 -11.34 3.42 7.86
N GLY A 13 -11.18 2.12 7.59
CA GLY A 13 -9.88 1.46 7.47
C GLY A 13 -9.03 2.04 6.34
N VAL A 14 -9.59 2.19 5.13
CA VAL A 14 -8.89 2.82 4.00
C VAL A 14 -8.48 4.26 4.32
N ALA A 15 -9.39 5.04 4.90
CA ALA A 15 -9.10 6.42 5.30
C ALA A 15 -7.99 6.48 6.36
N LEU A 16 -8.02 5.59 7.35
CA LEU A 16 -7.00 5.48 8.39
C LEU A 16 -5.64 5.13 7.79
N VAL A 17 -5.57 4.18 6.85
CA VAL A 17 -4.32 3.85 6.15
C VAL A 17 -3.78 5.11 5.47
N PHE A 18 -4.56 5.77 4.62
CA PHE A 18 -4.11 6.99 3.93
C PHE A 18 -3.68 8.11 4.89
N ALA A 19 -4.41 8.31 5.98
CA ALA A 19 -4.03 9.28 7.01
C ALA A 19 -2.68 8.93 7.65
N ALA A 20 -2.45 7.65 7.97
CA ALA A 20 -1.17 7.17 8.48
C ALA A 20 -0.05 7.35 7.46
N LEU A 21 -0.30 7.11 6.16
CA LEU A 21 0.67 7.31 5.09
C LEU A 21 1.06 8.78 4.92
N VAL A 22 0.08 9.70 5.01
CA VAL A 22 0.35 11.14 4.98
C VAL A 22 1.17 11.55 6.19
N ALA A 23 0.78 11.11 7.39
CA ALA A 23 1.52 11.39 8.62
C ALA A 23 2.95 10.86 8.55
N SER A 24 3.15 9.62 8.10
CA SER A 24 4.49 9.04 7.97
C SER A 24 5.36 9.80 6.98
N ARG A 25 4.76 10.35 5.91
CA ARG A 25 5.47 11.15 4.91
C ARG A 25 5.83 12.53 5.40
N VAL A 26 4.93 13.22 6.12
CA VAL A 26 5.21 14.53 6.72
C VAL A 26 6.30 14.42 7.79
N MET A 27 6.29 13.35 8.57
CA MET A 27 7.27 13.11 9.63
C MET A 27 8.59 12.54 9.11
N GLY A 28 8.73 12.24 7.82
CA GLY A 28 9.95 11.64 7.26
C GLY A 28 10.33 10.30 7.88
N ILE A 29 9.32 9.53 8.34
CA ILE A 29 9.54 8.25 9.04
C ILE A 29 10.29 7.26 8.13
N GLU A 30 10.01 7.28 6.82
CA GLU A 30 10.73 6.47 5.83
C GLU A 30 12.22 6.78 5.82
N GLU A 31 12.59 8.06 5.74
CA GLU A 31 13.98 8.50 5.76
C GLU A 31 14.67 8.11 7.07
N HIS A 32 14.04 8.34 8.22
CA HIS A 32 14.60 7.96 9.53
C HIS A 32 14.82 6.45 9.67
N LEU A 33 13.84 5.63 9.28
CA LEU A 33 13.99 4.17 9.30
C LEU A 33 15.12 3.71 8.37
N ARG A 34 15.23 4.31 7.18
CA ARG A 34 16.27 3.99 6.22
C ARG A 34 17.65 4.34 6.76
N ASP A 35 17.78 5.48 7.44
CA ASP A 35 19.05 5.92 8.02
C ASP A 35 19.44 5.07 9.24
N LEU A 36 18.50 4.73 10.13
CA LEU A 36 18.74 3.79 11.24
C LEU A 36 19.20 2.41 10.73
N LEU A 37 18.54 1.89 9.68
CA LEU A 37 18.96 0.64 9.04
C LEU A 37 20.38 0.76 8.46
N ARG A 38 20.72 1.90 7.84
CA ARG A 38 22.05 2.13 7.26
C ARG A 38 23.13 2.27 8.33
N GLU A 39 22.84 2.92 9.45
CA GLU A 39 23.75 3.11 10.57
C GLU A 39 24.03 1.80 11.31
N GLY A 40 22.98 1.03 11.64
CA GLY A 40 23.15 -0.31 12.22
C GLY A 40 24.02 -1.21 11.36
N LEU A 41 23.84 -1.18 10.04
CA LEU A 41 24.65 -1.97 9.10
C LEU A 41 26.10 -1.47 8.94
N ARG A 42 26.41 -0.22 9.29
CA ARG A 42 27.78 0.31 9.27
C ARG A 42 28.57 -0.12 10.50
N ALA A 43 27.91 -0.28 11.65
CA ALA A 43 28.54 -0.69 12.90
C ALA A 43 29.12 -2.11 12.84
N ASP A 44 28.51 -3.01 12.06
CA ASP A 44 28.90 -4.42 12.06
C ASP A 44 30.08 -4.79 11.15
N GLN A 45 30.68 -3.87 10.37
CA GLN A 45 31.70 -4.18 9.32
C GLN A 45 31.32 -5.27 8.29
N ILE A 46 30.14 -5.88 8.39
CA ILE A 46 29.58 -6.87 7.47
C ILE A 46 29.01 -6.14 6.24
N TYR A 47 29.88 -5.55 5.43
CA TYR A 47 29.48 -4.94 4.15
C TYR A 47 29.21 -5.99 3.07
N SER A 48 29.81 -7.19 3.19
CA SER A 48 29.73 -8.27 2.21
C SER A 48 28.44 -9.10 2.30
N GLU A 49 27.82 -9.26 3.48
CA GLU A 49 26.58 -10.06 3.63
C GLU A 49 25.29 -9.23 3.55
N ARG A 50 25.33 -7.91 3.33
CA ARG A 50 24.13 -7.04 3.28
C ARG A 50 23.04 -7.57 2.34
N ARG A 51 23.46 -8.13 1.20
CA ARG A 51 22.55 -8.74 0.21
C ARG A 51 21.94 -10.06 0.68
N SER A 52 22.60 -10.82 1.56
CA SER A 52 22.11 -12.13 2.00
C SER A 52 20.96 -12.00 2.99
N PHE A 53 20.93 -10.97 3.83
CA PHE A 53 19.87 -10.76 4.84
C PHE A 53 18.74 -9.82 4.39
N GLN A 54 19.05 -8.72 3.68
CA GLN A 54 18.00 -7.79 3.26
C GLN A 54 17.07 -8.37 2.20
N ARG A 55 17.61 -9.18 1.27
CA ARG A 55 16.81 -9.80 0.20
C ARG A 55 15.74 -10.76 0.71
N PRO A 56 16.04 -11.75 1.59
CA PRO A 56 15.01 -12.64 2.10
C PRO A 56 14.02 -11.93 3.00
N LEU A 57 14.44 -10.92 3.79
CA LEU A 57 13.50 -10.14 4.60
C LEU A 57 12.55 -9.31 3.72
N ALA A 58 13.08 -8.66 2.68
CA ALA A 58 12.28 -7.96 1.67
C ALA A 58 11.29 -8.90 0.98
N ALA A 59 11.78 -10.04 0.51
CA ALA A 59 10.98 -11.04 -0.17
C ALA A 59 9.91 -11.63 0.75
N ALA A 60 10.22 -11.88 2.03
CA ALA A 60 9.26 -12.37 3.02
C ALA A 60 8.19 -11.32 3.32
N ALA A 61 8.57 -10.05 3.51
CA ALA A 61 7.62 -8.96 3.74
C ALA A 61 6.71 -8.73 2.52
N LEU A 62 7.28 -8.74 1.31
CA LEU A 62 6.55 -8.65 0.05
C LEU A 62 5.61 -9.83 -0.14
N ALA A 63 6.08 -11.06 0.08
CA ALA A 63 5.28 -12.27 -0.05
C ALA A 63 4.15 -12.28 0.98
N ALA A 64 4.42 -11.95 2.25
CA ALA A 64 3.40 -11.87 3.29
C ALA A 64 2.36 -10.79 2.96
N GLY A 65 2.80 -9.60 2.53
CA GLY A 65 1.91 -8.53 2.10
C GLY A 65 1.05 -8.93 0.89
N ALA A 66 1.65 -9.53 -0.13
CA ALA A 66 0.95 -10.00 -1.33
C ALA A 66 -0.03 -11.15 -1.02
N LEU A 67 0.34 -12.09 -0.13
CA LEU A 67 -0.53 -13.18 0.31
C LEU A 67 -1.70 -12.65 1.14
N PHE A 68 -1.45 -11.72 2.07
CA PHE A 68 -2.50 -11.08 2.87
C PHE A 68 -3.45 -10.27 1.97
N ALA A 69 -2.89 -9.48 1.05
CA ALA A 69 -3.63 -8.74 0.03
C ALA A 69 -4.49 -9.65 -0.82
N GLY A 70 -3.89 -10.70 -1.38
CA GLY A 70 -4.54 -11.69 -2.23
C GLY A 70 -5.63 -12.44 -1.49
N PHE A 71 -5.39 -12.83 -0.24
CA PHE A 71 -6.38 -13.49 0.61
C PHE A 71 -7.58 -12.57 0.92
N MET A 72 -7.33 -11.32 1.29
CA MET A 72 -8.38 -10.33 1.52
C MET A 72 -9.19 -10.08 0.25
N LEU A 73 -8.51 -9.85 -0.88
CA LEU A 73 -9.17 -9.65 -2.18
C LEU A 73 -9.97 -10.89 -2.60
N TRP A 74 -9.41 -12.09 -2.48
CA TRP A 74 -10.08 -13.34 -2.84
C TRP A 74 -11.30 -13.63 -1.96
N ARG A 75 -11.21 -13.34 -0.67
CA ARG A 75 -12.34 -13.47 0.26
C ARG A 75 -13.47 -12.52 -0.13
N GLU A 76 -13.14 -11.27 -0.46
CA GLU A 76 -14.15 -10.28 -0.83
C GLU A 76 -14.69 -10.53 -2.25
N THR A 77 -13.89 -10.94 -3.24
CA THR A 77 -14.35 -11.24 -4.62
C THR A 77 -15.41 -12.32 -4.66
N ARG A 78 -15.31 -13.36 -3.81
CA ARG A 78 -16.35 -14.39 -3.67
C ARG A 78 -17.68 -13.84 -3.13
N ALA A 79 -17.66 -12.68 -2.47
CA ALA A 79 -18.83 -11.98 -1.95
C ALA A 79 -19.26 -10.76 -2.81
N VAL A 80 -18.57 -10.48 -3.93
CA VAL A 80 -18.92 -9.35 -4.80
C VAL A 80 -20.13 -9.72 -5.67
N LYS A 81 -21.31 -9.24 -5.27
CA LYS A 81 -22.45 -9.05 -6.19
C LYS A 81 -22.81 -7.57 -6.22
N GLY A 82 -22.53 -6.92 -7.35
CA GLY A 82 -22.96 -5.54 -7.64
C GLY A 82 -21.86 -4.48 -7.66
N ARG A 83 -22.17 -3.35 -8.33
CA ARG A 83 -21.23 -2.25 -8.61
C ARG A 83 -20.65 -1.57 -7.35
N ARG A 84 -21.38 -1.58 -6.23
CA ARG A 84 -20.92 -1.01 -4.94
C ARG A 84 -19.75 -1.79 -4.33
N ASN A 85 -19.82 -3.12 -4.38
CA ASN A 85 -18.77 -3.98 -3.84
C ASN A 85 -17.52 -3.95 -4.72
N LEU A 86 -17.68 -3.75 -6.04
CA LEU A 86 -16.56 -3.54 -6.95
C LEU A 86 -15.77 -2.27 -6.59
N ALA A 87 -16.45 -1.13 -6.38
CA ALA A 87 -15.77 0.12 -6.00
C ALA A 87 -15.00 -0.02 -4.68
N LEU A 88 -15.60 -0.69 -3.70
CA LEU A 88 -14.96 -0.96 -2.42
C LEU A 88 -13.76 -1.90 -2.56
N LEU A 89 -13.84 -2.92 -3.42
CA LEU A 89 -12.74 -3.84 -3.71
C LEU A 89 -11.57 -3.13 -4.40
N VAL A 90 -11.85 -2.23 -5.35
CA VAL A 90 -10.82 -1.41 -6.01
C VAL A 90 -10.15 -0.49 -4.99
N ALA A 91 -10.91 0.18 -4.12
CA ALA A 91 -10.34 1.04 -3.07
C ALA A 91 -9.43 0.26 -2.11
N MET A 92 -9.85 -0.93 -1.67
CA MET A 92 -9.02 -1.80 -0.83
C MET A 92 -7.75 -2.26 -1.55
N GLY A 93 -7.87 -2.68 -2.82
CA GLY A 93 -6.73 -3.08 -3.63
C GLY A 93 -5.72 -1.95 -3.79
N SER A 94 -6.18 -0.73 -4.10
CA SER A 94 -5.32 0.44 -4.23
C SER A 94 -4.63 0.85 -2.92
N ALA A 95 -5.33 0.80 -1.78
CA ALA A 95 -4.74 1.05 -0.47
C ALA A 95 -3.63 0.03 -0.15
N MET A 96 -3.84 -1.22 -0.52
CA MET A 96 -2.87 -2.28 -0.31
C MET A 96 -1.62 -2.14 -1.20
N VAL A 97 -1.81 -1.75 -2.46
CA VAL A 97 -0.68 -1.43 -3.36
C VAL A 97 0.17 -0.29 -2.78
N MET A 98 -0.47 0.73 -2.20
CA MET A 98 0.21 1.83 -1.51
C MET A 98 1.08 1.34 -0.34
N VAL A 99 0.53 0.49 0.53
CA VAL A 99 1.29 -0.10 1.65
C VAL A 99 2.47 -0.92 1.15
N LEU A 100 2.26 -1.76 0.13
CA LEU A 100 3.32 -2.58 -0.46
C LEU A 100 4.45 -1.72 -1.05
N LEU A 101 4.08 -0.63 -1.73
CA LEU A 101 5.02 0.32 -2.30
C LEU A 101 5.86 1.01 -1.21
N ILE A 102 5.26 1.35 -0.07
CA ILE A 102 5.98 1.96 1.05
C ILE A 102 6.94 0.97 1.69
N VAL A 103 6.51 -0.28 1.90
CA VAL A 103 7.40 -1.34 2.38
C VAL A 103 8.60 -1.52 1.43
N LEU A 104 8.36 -1.54 0.12
CA LEU A 104 9.42 -1.56 -0.90
C LEU A 104 10.36 -0.35 -0.79
N ARG A 105 9.82 0.85 -0.56
CA ARG A 105 10.61 2.08 -0.39
C ARG A 105 11.45 2.07 0.89
N ILE A 106 10.96 1.49 1.98
CA ILE A 106 11.72 1.39 3.23
C ILE A 106 12.85 0.37 3.06
N ILE A 107 12.55 -0.78 2.45
CA ILE A 107 13.51 -1.88 2.33
C ILE A 107 14.55 -1.64 1.21
N SER A 108 14.23 -0.78 0.24
CA SER A 108 15.15 -0.14 -0.72
C SER A 108 16.51 -0.84 -0.86
N LEU A 109 16.48 -1.94 -1.63
CA LEU A 109 17.68 -2.54 -2.20
C LEU A 109 18.06 -1.71 -3.43
N HIS A 110 19.34 -1.39 -3.58
CA HIS A 110 19.89 -0.51 -4.62
C HIS A 110 19.38 -0.77 -6.06
N GLN A 111 18.94 -1.99 -6.39
CA GLN A 111 18.34 -2.36 -7.70
C GLN A 111 16.86 -1.98 -7.85
N VAL A 112 16.10 -1.96 -6.75
CA VAL A 112 14.69 -1.53 -6.72
C VAL A 112 14.65 0.00 -6.75
N ASP A 113 15.61 0.66 -6.10
CA ASP A 113 15.77 2.11 -6.17
C ASP A 113 16.02 2.62 -7.59
N SER A 114 16.86 1.94 -8.40
CA SER A 114 17.08 2.38 -9.78
C SER A 114 15.84 2.23 -10.66
N LEU A 115 14.93 1.30 -10.34
CA LEU A 115 13.67 1.12 -11.04
C LEU A 115 12.60 2.11 -10.56
N LEU A 116 12.47 2.34 -9.24
CA LEU A 116 11.50 3.26 -8.64
C LEU A 116 11.88 4.73 -8.82
N TYR A 117 13.17 5.06 -8.76
CA TYR A 117 13.73 6.40 -8.95
C TYR A 117 14.44 6.58 -10.30
N GLY A 118 14.30 5.61 -11.20
CA GLY A 118 14.74 5.73 -12.58
C GLY A 118 14.06 6.88 -13.34
N PRO A 119 14.35 7.05 -14.63
CA PRO A 119 13.89 8.20 -15.42
C PRO A 119 12.36 8.36 -15.45
N LEU A 120 11.61 7.27 -15.29
CA LEU A 120 10.15 7.30 -15.24
C LEU A 120 9.56 7.68 -13.87
N LYS A 121 10.36 7.79 -12.80
CA LYS A 121 9.89 8.00 -11.41
C LYS A 121 8.64 7.17 -11.10
N LEU A 122 8.70 5.86 -11.36
CA LEU A 122 7.56 4.94 -11.29
C LEU A 122 6.80 5.03 -9.95
N ASN A 123 7.52 5.33 -8.88
CA ASN A 123 6.98 5.64 -7.57
C ASN A 123 5.87 6.69 -7.62
N TRP A 124 6.12 7.83 -8.28
CA TRP A 124 5.16 8.92 -8.41
C TRP A 124 3.93 8.50 -9.22
N VAL A 125 4.13 7.70 -10.28
CA VAL A 125 3.04 7.19 -11.11
C VAL A 125 2.13 6.25 -10.31
N ILE A 126 2.72 5.34 -9.53
CA ILE A 126 1.95 4.40 -8.71
C ILE A 126 1.26 5.15 -7.57
N ASP A 127 1.93 6.10 -6.91
CA ASP A 127 1.39 6.90 -5.82
C ASP A 127 0.19 7.75 -6.27
N LEU A 128 0.35 8.50 -7.37
CA LEU A 128 -0.74 9.27 -7.98
C LEU A 128 -1.85 8.36 -8.52
N GLY A 129 -1.49 7.26 -9.19
CA GLY A 129 -2.45 6.34 -9.78
C GLY A 129 -3.31 5.65 -8.73
N THR A 130 -2.71 5.16 -7.64
CA THR A 130 -3.43 4.52 -6.54
C THR A 130 -4.31 5.52 -5.79
N THR A 131 -3.82 6.73 -5.53
CA THR A 131 -4.62 7.80 -4.91
C THR A 131 -5.82 8.18 -5.78
N ALA A 132 -5.61 8.35 -7.10
CA ALA A 132 -6.68 8.65 -8.04
C ALA A 132 -7.71 7.51 -8.13
N LEU A 133 -7.27 6.24 -8.11
CA LEU A 133 -8.16 5.08 -8.11
C LEU A 133 -9.02 5.00 -6.84
N VAL A 134 -8.45 5.27 -5.65
CA VAL A 134 -9.22 5.33 -4.40
C VAL A 134 -10.25 6.45 -4.46
N LEU A 135 -9.84 7.64 -4.93
CA LEU A 135 -10.74 8.79 -5.06
C LEU A 135 -11.89 8.49 -6.05
N GLY A 136 -11.58 7.97 -7.23
CA GLY A 136 -12.58 7.59 -8.22
C GLY A 136 -13.54 6.52 -7.71
N SER A 137 -13.02 5.55 -6.96
CA SER A 137 -13.83 4.50 -6.31
C SER A 137 -14.77 5.08 -5.24
N ALA A 138 -14.29 6.04 -4.45
CA ALA A 138 -15.10 6.73 -3.45
C ALA A 138 -16.23 7.55 -4.10
N VAL A 139 -15.92 8.29 -5.18
CA VAL A 139 -16.92 9.04 -5.94
C VAL A 139 -17.97 8.12 -6.56
N LEU A 140 -17.55 7.03 -7.21
CA LEU A 140 -18.47 6.02 -7.76
C LEU A 140 -19.33 5.36 -6.69
N TYR A 141 -18.77 5.09 -5.51
CA TYR A 141 -19.53 4.55 -4.39
C TYR A 141 -20.61 5.53 -3.92
N LEU A 142 -20.26 6.82 -3.77
CA LEU A 142 -21.19 7.86 -3.34
C LEU A 142 -22.31 8.11 -4.37
N THR A 143 -22.01 8.13 -5.67
CA THR A 143 -23.03 8.26 -6.72
C THR A 143 -23.97 7.06 -6.70
N LEU A 144 -23.44 5.84 -6.63
CA LEU A 144 -24.26 4.62 -6.53
C LEU A 144 -25.10 4.54 -5.26
N VAL A 145 -24.67 5.16 -4.16
CA VAL A 145 -25.45 5.26 -2.92
C VAL A 145 -26.57 6.28 -3.08
N ARG A 146 -26.29 7.46 -3.64
CA ARG A 146 -27.27 8.55 -3.83
C ARG A 146 -28.33 8.24 -4.88
N SER A 147 -28.01 7.50 -5.94
CA SER A 147 -28.94 7.19 -7.05
C SER A 147 -30.02 6.15 -6.71
N ARG A 148 -30.09 5.63 -5.49
CA ARG A 148 -31.17 4.73 -5.04
C ARG A 148 -31.87 5.35 -3.82
N PRO A 149 -33.07 5.94 -3.98
CA PRO A 149 -33.88 6.43 -2.86
C PRO A 149 -34.30 5.29 -1.92
#